data_AF-X0ZC14-F1
#
_entry.id   AF-X0ZC14-F1
#
_cell.length_a   1.000
_cell.length_b   1.000
_cell.length_c   1.000
_cell.angle_alpha   90.00
_cell.angle_beta   90.00
_cell.angle_gamma   90.00
#
_symmetry.space_group_name_H-M   'P 1'
#
loop_
_entity.id
_entity.type
_entity.pdbx_description
1 polymer ?
#
loop_
_entity_poly.entity_id
_entity_poly.type
_entity_poly.pdbx_seq_one_letter_code
_entity_poly.pdbx_strand_id
1 'polypeptide(L)'
;MKSTEILDLMVRDHNRLMEYLKDVENNFGRDFGFLGESFNTFQWNLEKHFFVEEKAIFIYYNPDEPDKEYTNFSDLMDQHTEILEKIESLRKKLQKREPFDLYDLKKLLVKHKNFEEKSIYPVLDQEIDDFAKSVIIDRIKEIRV
;
A
#
# COMPACT_ATOMS: atom_id res chain seq x y z
N MET A 1 -1.68 -21.44 17.38
CA MET A 1 -2.23 -20.30 16.61
C MET A 1 -1.60 -20.34 15.24
N LYS A 2 -2.37 -20.12 14.17
CA LYS A 2 -1.79 -19.91 12.84
C LYS A 2 -1.00 -18.59 12.84
N SER A 3 0.12 -18.55 12.11
CA SER A 3 0.99 -17.38 11.98
C SER A 3 0.25 -16.17 11.43
N THR A 4 0.54 -14.97 11.96
CA THR A 4 0.04 -13.65 11.51
C THR A 4 1.14 -12.81 10.85
N GLU A 5 2.20 -13.46 10.37
CA GLU A 5 3.42 -12.79 9.93
C GLU A 5 3.22 -11.86 8.74
N ILE A 6 2.33 -12.21 7.80
CA ILE A 6 2.03 -11.35 6.64
C ILE A 6 1.32 -10.08 7.15
N LEU A 7 0.25 -10.24 7.93
CA LEU A 7 -0.49 -9.12 8.52
C LEU A 7 0.44 -8.19 9.31
N ASP A 8 1.24 -8.74 10.24
CA ASP A 8 2.12 -7.96 11.10
C ASP A 8 3.19 -7.17 10.33
N LEU A 9 3.65 -7.72 9.21
CA LEU A 9 4.63 -7.08 8.35
C LEU A 9 4.00 -5.96 7.49
N MET A 10 2.79 -6.18 6.99
CA MET A 10 2.09 -5.20 6.15
C MET A 10 1.51 -4.04 6.98
N VAL A 11 1.02 -4.29 8.19
CA VAL A 11 0.63 -3.24 9.16
C VAL A 11 1.81 -2.31 9.46
N ARG A 12 3.02 -2.87 9.62
CA ARG A 12 4.24 -2.05 9.81
C ARG A 12 4.52 -1.17 8.60
N ASP A 13 4.31 -1.70 7.40
CA ASP A 13 4.49 -0.96 6.14
C ASP A 13 3.46 0.18 6.02
N HIS A 14 2.19 -0.09 6.31
CA HIS A 14 1.14 0.92 6.35
C HIS A 14 1.45 2.05 7.32
N ASN A 15 1.93 1.72 8.53
CA ASN A 15 2.33 2.75 9.50
C ASN A 15 3.47 3.61 8.95
N ARG A 16 4.44 2.99 8.26
CA ARG A 16 5.55 3.71 7.62
C ARG A 16 5.08 4.64 6.50
N LEU A 17 4.15 4.21 5.67
CA LEU A 17 3.55 5.04 4.62
C LEU A 17 2.83 6.26 5.20
N MET A 18 2.12 6.09 6.32
CA MET A 18 1.47 7.20 7.01
C MET A 18 2.46 8.18 7.64
N GLU A 19 3.62 7.72 8.09
CA GLU A 19 4.72 8.58 8.53
C GLU A 19 5.26 9.43 7.37
N TYR A 20 5.55 8.81 6.21
CA TYR A 20 6.01 9.57 5.04
C TYR A 20 4.97 10.59 4.57
N LEU A 21 3.69 10.23 4.57
CA LEU A 21 2.62 11.17 4.22
C LEU A 21 2.54 12.35 5.19
N LYS A 22 2.73 12.10 6.49
CA LYS A 22 2.81 13.16 7.51
C LYS A 22 4.01 14.07 7.28
N ASP A 23 5.14 13.53 6.82
CA ASP A 23 6.31 14.33 6.47
C ASP A 23 6.04 15.25 5.27
N VAL A 24 5.25 14.82 4.28
CA VAL A 24 4.78 15.71 3.20
C VAL A 24 4.01 16.90 3.79
N GLU A 25 3.07 16.64 4.69
CA GLU A 25 2.27 17.70 5.31
C GLU A 25 3.11 18.68 6.15
N ASN A 26 4.07 18.16 6.90
CA ASN A 26 4.97 18.98 7.70
C ASN A 26 5.85 19.92 6.86
N ASN A 27 6.02 19.60 5.58
CA ASN A 27 6.76 20.39 4.61
C ASN A 27 5.88 21.36 3.80
N PHE A 28 4.56 21.39 4.02
CA PHE A 28 3.72 22.44 3.45
C PHE A 28 4.14 23.82 3.95
N GLY A 29 4.20 24.78 3.02
CA GLY A 29 4.66 26.14 3.29
C GLY A 29 6.16 26.30 3.52
N ARG A 30 6.95 25.20 3.45
CA ARG A 30 8.41 25.25 3.46
C ARG A 30 8.96 25.47 2.04
N ASP A 31 10.29 25.48 1.93
CA ASP A 31 10.96 25.53 0.63
C ASP A 31 10.50 24.37 -0.27
N PHE A 32 10.35 24.69 -1.56
CA PHE A 32 9.83 23.76 -2.57
C PHE A 32 10.66 22.48 -2.69
N GLY A 33 11.97 22.55 -2.44
CA GLY A 33 12.85 21.39 -2.43
C GLY A 33 12.43 20.35 -1.39
N PHE A 34 12.15 20.78 -0.15
CA PHE A 34 11.74 19.86 0.93
C PHE A 34 10.36 19.23 0.67
N LEU A 35 9.41 20.02 0.15
CA LEU A 35 8.09 19.48 -0.21
C LEU A 35 8.21 18.48 -1.37
N GLY A 36 9.03 18.79 -2.37
CA GLY A 36 9.31 17.91 -3.49
C GLY A 36 9.95 16.59 -3.07
N GLU A 37 10.98 16.66 -2.21
CA GLU A 37 11.68 15.49 -1.71
C GLU A 37 10.77 14.59 -0.87
N SER A 38 10.07 15.15 0.12
CA SER A 38 9.15 14.37 0.96
C SER A 38 8.03 13.73 0.14
N PHE A 39 7.46 14.43 -0.86
CA PHE A 39 6.45 13.86 -1.75
C PHE A 39 7.00 12.69 -2.58
N ASN A 40 8.20 12.84 -3.16
CA ASN A 40 8.85 11.77 -3.92
C ASN A 40 9.16 10.55 -3.04
N THR A 41 9.64 10.76 -1.81
CA THR A 41 9.86 9.67 -0.85
C THR A 41 8.58 8.93 -0.56
N PHE A 42 7.49 9.65 -0.26
CA PHE A 42 6.19 9.04 -0.01
C PHE A 42 5.68 8.25 -1.24
N GLN A 43 5.67 8.87 -2.43
CA GLN A 43 5.24 8.22 -3.67
C GLN A 43 6.03 6.94 -3.94
N TRP A 44 7.36 6.99 -3.87
CA TRP A 44 8.22 5.83 -4.12
C TRP A 44 7.92 4.66 -3.19
N ASN A 45 7.74 4.94 -1.90
CA ASN A 45 7.45 3.89 -0.93
C ASN A 45 6.04 3.31 -1.11
N LEU A 46 5.06 4.14 -1.51
CA LEU A 46 3.70 3.68 -1.81
C LEU A 46 3.67 2.76 -3.05
N GLU A 47 4.36 3.14 -4.12
CA GLU A 47 4.48 2.31 -5.33
C GLU A 47 5.22 1.00 -5.02
N LYS A 48 6.27 1.05 -4.20
CA LYS A 48 7.00 -0.13 -3.74
C LYS A 48 6.11 -1.06 -2.90
N HIS A 49 5.24 -0.50 -2.06
CA HIS A 49 4.28 -1.24 -1.26
C HIS A 49 3.28 -2.01 -2.16
N PHE A 50 2.61 -1.34 -3.11
CA PHE A 50 1.72 -2.02 -4.06
C PHE A 50 2.45 -3.08 -4.88
N PHE A 51 3.69 -2.81 -5.29
CA PHE A 51 4.49 -3.79 -6.01
C PHE A 51 4.77 -5.05 -5.17
N VAL A 52 5.07 -4.89 -3.88
CA VAL A 52 5.26 -6.02 -2.96
C VAL A 52 3.97 -6.84 -2.89
N GLU A 53 2.83 -6.19 -2.74
CA GLU A 53 1.55 -6.87 -2.65
C GLU A 53 1.24 -7.66 -3.92
N GLU A 54 1.28 -6.99 -5.07
CA GLU A 54 0.92 -7.58 -6.35
C GLU A 54 1.89 -8.65 -6.83
N LYS A 55 3.19 -8.55 -6.50
CA LYS A 55 4.23 -9.43 -7.04
C LYS A 55 4.83 -10.41 -6.05
N ALA A 56 4.59 -10.25 -4.76
CA ALA A 56 5.05 -11.19 -3.73
C ALA A 56 3.90 -11.86 -2.99
N ILE A 57 2.82 -11.14 -2.69
CA ILE A 57 1.74 -11.65 -1.83
C ILE A 57 0.63 -12.25 -2.68
N PHE A 58 0.03 -11.44 -3.56
CA PHE A 58 -1.19 -11.79 -4.27
C PHE A 58 -1.00 -12.84 -5.37
N ILE A 59 0.24 -13.10 -5.79
CA ILE A 59 0.52 -14.23 -6.71
C ILE A 59 0.23 -15.61 -6.09
N TYR A 60 0.21 -15.69 -4.75
CA TYR A 60 -0.12 -16.91 -4.00
C TYR A 60 -1.59 -16.96 -3.58
N TYR A 61 -2.37 -15.96 -3.99
CA TYR A 61 -3.79 -15.85 -3.74
C TYR A 61 -4.51 -15.91 -5.08
N ASN A 62 -5.12 -17.05 -5.41
CA ASN A 62 -5.81 -17.21 -6.68
C ASN A 62 -7.30 -16.85 -6.54
N PRO A 63 -7.77 -15.71 -7.09
CA PRO A 63 -9.16 -15.27 -6.96
C PRO A 63 -10.15 -16.07 -7.82
N ASP A 64 -9.67 -16.93 -8.73
CA ASP A 64 -10.51 -17.66 -9.70
C ASP A 64 -10.96 -19.07 -9.24
N GLU A 65 -10.83 -19.41 -7.95
CA GLU A 65 -11.43 -20.64 -7.43
C GLU A 65 -12.96 -20.49 -7.39
N PRO A 66 -13.73 -21.28 -8.17
CA PRO A 66 -15.17 -21.07 -8.38
C PRO A 66 -16.03 -21.21 -7.11
N ASP A 67 -15.47 -21.81 -6.05
CA ASP A 67 -16.14 -22.01 -4.75
C ASP A 67 -15.78 -20.94 -3.71
N LYS A 68 -14.95 -19.96 -4.06
CA LYS A 68 -14.58 -18.86 -3.17
C LYS A 68 -15.10 -17.55 -3.74
N GLU A 69 -16.08 -16.96 -3.05
CA GLU A 69 -16.57 -15.60 -3.34
C GLU A 69 -15.47 -14.57 -3.07
N TYR A 70 -14.50 -14.45 -3.98
CA TYR A 70 -13.41 -13.48 -3.89
C TYR A 70 -13.73 -12.17 -4.62
N THR A 71 -14.94 -11.64 -4.40
CA THR A 71 -15.40 -10.34 -4.92
C THR A 71 -14.48 -9.17 -4.53
N ASN A 72 -13.67 -9.37 -3.49
CA ASN A 72 -12.83 -8.36 -2.86
C ASN A 72 -11.52 -8.03 -3.61
N PHE A 73 -11.04 -8.89 -4.53
CA PHE A 73 -9.71 -8.68 -5.15
C PHE A 73 -9.74 -7.68 -6.32
N SER A 74 -10.80 -7.72 -7.15
CA SER A 74 -11.03 -6.66 -8.15
C SER A 74 -11.15 -5.30 -7.47
N ASP A 75 -11.91 -5.23 -6.38
CA ASP A 75 -12.07 -4.03 -5.57
C ASP A 75 -10.74 -3.51 -5.00
N LEU A 76 -9.76 -4.39 -4.76
CA LEU A 76 -8.43 -4.02 -4.27
C LEU A 76 -7.57 -3.37 -5.36
N MET A 77 -7.55 -3.98 -6.55
CA MET A 77 -6.84 -3.44 -7.70
C MET A 77 -7.42 -2.10 -8.18
N ASP A 78 -8.74 -1.96 -8.08
CA ASP A 78 -9.43 -0.69 -8.35
C ASP A 78 -9.00 0.39 -7.32
N GLN A 79 -8.84 0.02 -6.05
CA GLN A 79 -8.31 0.94 -5.02
C GLN A 79 -6.85 1.35 -5.30
N HIS A 80 -5.98 0.43 -5.72
CA HIS A 80 -4.60 0.78 -6.12
C HIS A 80 -4.61 1.81 -7.25
N THR A 81 -5.44 1.56 -8.27
CA THR A 81 -5.60 2.45 -9.41
C THR A 81 -6.07 3.84 -8.98
N GLU A 82 -7.14 3.91 -8.17
CA GLU A 82 -7.69 5.17 -7.66
C GLU A 82 -6.64 5.96 -6.85
N ILE A 83 -5.86 5.28 -6.01
CA ILE A 83 -4.80 5.91 -5.22
C ILE A 83 -3.69 6.44 -6.13
N LEU A 84 -3.19 5.65 -7.09
CA LEU A 84 -2.13 6.06 -8.01
C LEU A 84 -2.56 7.24 -8.89
N GLU A 85 -3.80 7.26 -9.36
CA GLU A 85 -4.36 8.40 -10.10
C GLU A 85 -4.40 9.68 -9.23
N LYS A 86 -4.77 9.55 -7.95
CA LYS A 86 -4.75 10.67 -7.01
C LYS A 86 -3.33 11.18 -6.79
N ILE A 87 -2.34 10.29 -6.63
CA ILE A 87 -0.92 10.65 -6.48
C ILE A 87 -0.44 11.41 -7.71
N GLU A 88 -0.71 10.91 -8.91
CA GLU A 88 -0.27 11.56 -10.15
C GLU A 88 -0.92 12.94 -10.33
N SER A 89 -2.19 13.09 -9.93
CA SER A 89 -2.86 14.40 -9.89
C SER A 89 -2.17 15.37 -8.93
N LEU A 90 -1.82 14.92 -7.72
CA LEU A 90 -1.10 15.73 -6.72
C LEU A 90 0.32 16.07 -7.19
N ARG A 91 1.02 15.14 -7.83
CA ARG A 91 2.34 15.34 -8.42
C ARG A 91 2.31 16.45 -9.49
N LYS A 92 1.30 16.44 -10.36
CA LYS A 92 1.11 17.51 -11.37
C LYS A 92 0.90 18.87 -10.72
N LYS A 93 0.10 18.95 -9.65
CA LYS A 93 -0.10 20.19 -8.89
C LYS A 93 1.21 20.67 -8.27
N LEU A 94 1.95 19.77 -7.63
CA LEU A 94 3.25 20.05 -7.04
C LEU A 94 4.24 20.60 -8.08
N GLN A 95 4.37 19.96 -9.25
CA GLN A 95 5.24 20.42 -10.34
C GLN A 95 4.88 21.83 -10.84
N LYS A 96 3.58 22.14 -10.90
CA LYS A 96 3.07 23.46 -11.28
C LYS A 96 3.07 24.48 -10.13
N ARG A 97 3.47 24.06 -8.92
CA ARG A 97 3.42 24.86 -7.69
C ARG A 97 2.00 25.35 -7.38
N GLU A 98 1.01 24.58 -7.78
CA GLU A 98 -0.40 24.83 -7.45
C GLU A 98 -0.67 24.38 -6.00
N PRO A 99 -1.51 25.11 -5.25
CA PRO A 99 -1.96 24.64 -3.93
C PRO A 99 -2.68 23.30 -4.02
N PHE A 100 -2.42 22.42 -3.06
CA PHE A 100 -3.12 21.16 -2.87
C PHE A 100 -3.15 20.76 -1.40
N ASP A 101 -4.02 19.83 -1.07
CA ASP A 101 -4.08 19.16 0.24
C ASP A 101 -4.06 17.63 0.05
N LEU A 102 -3.93 16.92 1.17
CA LEU A 102 -3.84 15.45 1.19
C LEU A 102 -5.08 14.78 1.77
N TYR A 103 -6.17 15.52 1.99
CA TYR A 103 -7.32 15.02 2.76
C TYR A 103 -7.98 13.82 2.10
N ASP A 104 -8.27 13.91 0.81
CA ASP A 104 -8.88 12.80 0.06
C ASP A 104 -7.93 11.62 -0.06
N LEU A 105 -6.63 11.88 -0.31
CA LEU A 105 -5.64 10.81 -0.41
C LEU A 105 -5.56 10.03 0.92
N LYS A 106 -5.52 10.74 2.05
CA LYS A 106 -5.55 10.12 3.38
C LYS A 106 -6.79 9.25 3.59
N LYS A 107 -7.96 9.71 3.15
CA LYS A 107 -9.18 8.89 3.22
C LYS A 107 -9.06 7.62 2.41
N LEU A 108 -8.53 7.70 1.18
CA LEU A 108 -8.32 6.55 0.32
C LEU A 108 -7.35 5.55 0.97
N LEU A 109 -6.19 6.01 1.44
CA LEU A 109 -5.20 5.15 2.10
C LEU A 109 -5.74 4.50 3.38
N VAL A 110 -6.50 5.25 4.20
CA VAL A 110 -7.12 4.71 5.42
C VAL A 110 -8.21 3.68 5.08
N LYS A 111 -9.00 3.92 4.04
CA LYS A 111 -10.00 2.95 3.57
C LYS A 111 -9.31 1.67 3.09
N HIS A 112 -8.30 1.82 2.25
CA HIS A 112 -7.53 0.74 1.65
C HIS A 112 -6.84 -0.13 2.71
N LYS A 113 -6.02 0.46 3.58
CA LYS A 113 -5.34 -0.31 4.64
C LYS A 113 -6.33 -1.06 5.55
N ASN A 114 -7.45 -0.43 5.88
CA ASN A 114 -8.45 -1.04 6.77
C ASN A 114 -9.13 -2.24 6.11
N PHE A 115 -9.31 -2.18 4.80
CA PHE A 115 -9.85 -3.29 4.04
C PHE A 115 -8.88 -4.45 4.03
N GLU A 116 -7.59 -4.21 3.78
CA GLU A 116 -6.59 -5.27 3.72
C GLU A 116 -6.32 -5.91 5.08
N GLU A 117 -6.10 -5.08 6.11
CA GLU A 117 -5.81 -5.53 7.47
C GLU A 117 -6.95 -6.34 8.09
N LYS A 118 -8.19 -6.10 7.66
CA LYS A 118 -9.38 -6.79 8.20
C LYS A 118 -9.88 -7.93 7.33
N SER A 119 -9.70 -7.83 6.01
CA SER A 119 -10.36 -8.72 5.06
C SER A 119 -9.41 -9.53 4.20
N ILE A 120 -8.18 -9.07 3.96
CA ILE A 120 -7.25 -9.71 3.02
C ILE A 120 -6.15 -10.46 3.77
N TYR A 121 -5.28 -9.76 4.50
CA TYR A 121 -4.13 -10.41 5.15
C TYR A 121 -4.52 -11.49 6.17
N PRO A 122 -5.58 -11.33 6.99
CA PRO A 122 -6.02 -12.42 7.88
C PRO A 122 -6.42 -13.69 7.14
N VAL A 123 -7.00 -13.57 5.94
CA VAL A 123 -7.37 -14.72 5.09
C VAL A 123 -6.11 -15.37 4.54
N LEU A 124 -5.16 -14.59 4.03
CA LEU A 124 -3.87 -15.09 3.55
C LEU A 124 -3.11 -15.85 4.66
N ASP A 125 -3.07 -15.29 5.86
CA ASP A 125 -2.45 -15.91 7.03
C ASP A 125 -3.19 -17.19 7.48
N GLN A 126 -4.45 -17.39 7.10
CA GLN A 126 -5.21 -18.60 7.46
C GLN A 126 -5.19 -19.67 6.37
N GLU A 127 -5.26 -19.28 5.10
CA GLU A 127 -5.48 -20.18 3.97
C GLU A 127 -4.17 -20.65 3.33
N ILE A 128 -3.13 -19.83 3.35
CA ILE A 128 -1.83 -20.18 2.76
C ILE A 128 -1.07 -21.10 3.72
N ASP A 129 -0.45 -22.15 3.18
CA ASP A 129 0.40 -23.06 3.95
C ASP A 129 1.74 -22.42 4.37
N ASP A 130 2.39 -23.01 5.37
CA ASP A 130 3.62 -22.44 5.96
C ASP A 130 4.79 -22.37 4.96
N PHE A 131 4.83 -23.25 3.95
CA PHE A 131 5.87 -23.20 2.92
C PHE A 131 5.65 -21.99 2.00
N ALA A 132 4.45 -21.82 1.47
CA ALA A 132 4.13 -20.66 0.64
C ALA A 132 4.29 -19.33 1.41
N LYS A 133 3.93 -19.28 2.70
CA LYS A 133 4.23 -18.11 3.55
C LYS A 133 5.72 -17.80 3.64
N SER A 134 6.56 -18.81 3.85
CA SER A 134 8.01 -18.59 3.93
C SER A 134 8.54 -17.95 2.64
N VAL A 135 8.03 -18.40 1.49
CA VAL A 135 8.40 -17.84 0.18
C VAL A 135 7.91 -16.40 0.03
N ILE A 136 6.67 -16.10 0.44
CA ILE A 136 6.13 -14.73 0.45
C ILE A 136 7.03 -13.82 1.29
N ILE A 137 7.33 -14.22 2.52
CA ILE A 137 8.12 -13.42 3.46
C ILE A 137 9.53 -13.17 2.93
N ASP A 138 10.18 -14.17 2.33
CA ASP A 138 11.51 -13.99 1.75
C ASP A 138 11.49 -13.09 0.52
N ARG A 139 10.44 -13.18 -0.31
CA ARG A 139 10.24 -12.31 -1.47
C ARG A 139 10.01 -10.85 -1.06
N ILE A 140 9.20 -10.64 -0.03
CA ILE A 140 8.99 -9.31 0.58
C ILE A 140 10.31 -8.72 1.04
N LYS A 141 11.14 -9.50 1.75
CA LYS A 141 12.45 -9.03 2.22
C LYS A 141 13.37 -8.66 1.06
N GLU A 142 13.42 -9.47 0.01
CA GLU A 142 14.21 -9.22 -1.20
C GLU A 142 13.84 -7.89 -1.87
N ILE A 143 12.54 -7.64 -2.05
CA ILE A 143 12.07 -6.40 -2.67
C ILE A 143 12.35 -5.20 -1.78
N ARG A 144 12.27 -5.37 -0.45
CA ARG A 144 12.44 -4.29 0.54
C ARG A 144 13.88 -3.85 0.79
N VAL A 145 14.89 -4.63 0.35
CA VAL A 145 16.29 -4.18 0.26
C VAL A 145 16.40 -2.92 -0.61
#